data_AF-A0AAX1K863-F1
#
_entry.id   AF-A0AAX1K863-F1
#
_cell.length_a   1.000
_cell.length_b   1.000
_cell.length_c   1.000
_cell.angle_alpha   90.00
_cell.angle_beta   90.00
_cell.angle_gamma   90.00
#
_symmetry.space_group_name_H-M   'P 1'
#
loop_
_entity.id
_entity.type
_entity.pdbx_description
1 polymer ?
#
loop_
_entity_poly.entity_id
_entity_poly.type
_entity_poly.pdbx_seq_one_letter_code
_entity_poly.pdbx_strand_id
1 'polypeptide(L)'
;MTDLEKIEDMYPQLKFWGIEVNNPHYHGCIVGTDVYINTLQDDIDWLKTALHEASHYENDSGNLTNARLVEVLRAEGYADRQSIRSFNIMFG
;
A
#
# COMPACT_ATOMS: atom_id res chain seq x y z
N MET A 1 3.57 4.74 -19.34
CA MET A 1 2.95 3.77 -18.43
C MET A 1 4.02 2.92 -17.78
N THR A 2 4.56 3.45 -16.68
CA THR A 2 5.38 2.75 -15.72
C THR A 2 4.53 1.71 -14.98
N ASP A 3 5.17 0.80 -14.25
CA ASP A 3 4.43 -0.20 -13.48
C ASP A 3 3.61 0.43 -12.35
N LEU A 4 4.08 1.56 -11.78
CA LEU A 4 3.32 2.31 -10.79
C LEU A 4 2.11 3.02 -11.44
N GLU A 5 2.27 3.62 -12.62
CA GLU A 5 1.17 4.26 -13.37
C GLU A 5 0.03 3.27 -13.66
N LYS A 6 0.34 1.97 -13.89
CA LYS A 6 -0.71 0.94 -14.05
C LYS A 6 -1.53 0.74 -12.78
N ILE A 7 -0.91 0.84 -11.61
CA ILE A 7 -1.59 0.70 -10.31
C ILE A 7 -2.43 1.96 -10.07
N GLU A 8 -1.89 3.14 -10.35
CA GLU A 8 -2.61 4.42 -10.25
C GLU A 8 -3.89 4.41 -11.10
N ASP A 9 -3.82 3.92 -12.33
CA ASP A 9 -4.96 3.79 -13.24
C ASP A 9 -6.06 2.83 -12.73
N MET A 10 -5.70 1.83 -11.93
CA MET A 10 -6.68 0.90 -11.32
C MET A 10 -7.46 1.54 -10.17
N TYR A 11 -6.88 2.52 -9.49
CA TYR A 11 -7.44 3.17 -8.30
C TYR A 11 -7.55 4.68 -8.50
N PRO A 12 -8.38 5.17 -9.43
CA PRO A 12 -8.47 6.61 -9.74
C PRO A 12 -9.03 7.46 -8.59
N GLN A 13 -9.54 6.83 -7.53
CA GLN A 13 -9.99 7.49 -6.30
C GLN A 13 -8.82 7.80 -5.34
N LEU A 14 -7.70 7.08 -5.49
CA LEU A 14 -6.51 7.27 -4.68
C LEU A 14 -5.56 8.27 -5.34
N LYS A 15 -4.81 8.98 -4.50
CA LYS A 15 -3.72 9.86 -4.93
C LYS A 15 -2.42 9.31 -4.39
N PHE A 16 -1.46 9.07 -5.28
CA PHE A 16 -0.16 8.51 -4.91
C PHE A 16 0.88 9.62 -4.82
N TRP A 17 1.61 9.62 -3.71
CA TRP A 17 2.64 10.62 -3.41
C TRP A 17 3.95 9.92 -3.10
N GLY A 18 5.01 10.27 -3.83
CA GLY A 18 6.38 9.91 -3.45
C GLY A 18 6.87 10.83 -2.34
N ILE A 19 7.33 10.26 -1.23
CA ILE A 19 7.95 10.98 -0.11
C ILE A 19 9.28 10.34 0.26
N GLU A 20 10.19 11.11 0.86
CA GLU A 20 11.47 10.59 1.34
C GLU A 20 11.45 10.53 2.86
N VAL A 21 11.50 9.33 3.41
CA VAL A 21 11.58 9.11 4.86
C VAL A 21 12.78 8.22 5.14
N ASN A 22 13.80 8.79 5.80
CA ASN A 22 15.02 8.05 6.16
C ASN A 22 14.79 7.10 7.34
N ASN A 23 13.97 6.07 7.11
CA ASN A 23 13.67 5.01 8.04
C ASN A 23 13.51 3.70 7.24
N PRO A 24 14.40 2.70 7.43
CA PRO A 24 14.38 1.47 6.64
C PRO A 24 13.12 0.62 6.89
N HIS A 25 12.39 0.85 7.97
CA HIS A 25 11.17 0.12 8.30
C HIS A 25 9.88 0.82 7.83
N TYR A 26 10.00 2.01 7.24
CA TYR A 26 8.87 2.73 6.69
C TYR A 26 8.85 2.59 5.16
N HIS A 27 7.84 1.90 4.65
CA HIS A 27 7.67 1.66 3.22
C HIS A 27 6.59 2.59 2.63
N GLY A 28 5.53 2.85 3.39
CA GLY A 28 4.48 3.78 3.03
C GLY A 28 3.35 3.80 4.06
N CYS A 29 2.29 4.52 3.73
CA CYS A 29 1.00 4.46 4.44
C CYS A 29 -0.11 5.10 3.60
N ILE A 30 -1.36 4.77 3.94
CA ILE A 30 -2.55 5.50 3.48
C ILE A 30 -3.14 6.40 4.57
N VAL A 31 -3.56 7.60 4.19
CA VAL A 31 -4.35 8.51 5.04
C VAL A 31 -5.56 9.00 4.24
N GLY A 32 -6.73 8.46 4.55
CA GLY A 32 -7.94 8.72 3.76
C GLY A 32 -7.80 8.13 2.36
N THR A 33 -7.61 8.99 1.35
CA THR A 33 -7.42 8.58 -0.06
C THR A 33 -6.01 8.90 -0.57
N ASP A 34 -5.14 9.44 0.27
CA ASP A 34 -3.77 9.79 -0.08
C ASP A 34 -2.85 8.63 0.33
N VAL A 35 -2.18 8.03 -0.64
CA VAL A 35 -1.20 6.95 -0.49
C VAL A 35 0.19 7.55 -0.57
N TYR A 36 0.99 7.35 0.46
CA TYR A 36 2.37 7.82 0.54
C TYR A 36 3.32 6.64 0.37
N ILE A 37 4.25 6.75 -0.59
CA ILE A 37 5.26 5.74 -0.89
C ILE A 37 6.64 6.31 -0.55
N ASN A 38 7.43 5.58 0.22
CA ASN A 38 8.79 5.99 0.54
C ASN A 38 9.73 5.71 -0.64
N THR A 39 10.13 6.78 -1.34
CA THR A 39 10.99 6.70 -2.53
C THR A 39 12.45 6.38 -2.22
N LEU A 40 12.80 6.20 -0.94
CA LEU A 40 14.12 5.68 -0.54
C LEU A 40 14.19 4.14 -0.53
N GLN A 41 13.05 3.44 -0.69
CA GLN A 41 13.01 1.99 -0.88
C GLN A 41 13.24 1.61 -2.35
N ASP A 42 13.37 0.32 -2.68
CA ASP A 42 13.48 -0.12 -4.07
C ASP A 42 12.13 -0.10 -4.82
N ASP A 43 12.22 -0.19 -6.15
CA ASP A 43 11.07 -0.08 -7.05
C ASP A 43 10.05 -1.22 -6.86
N ILE A 44 10.49 -2.43 -6.57
CA ILE A 44 9.59 -3.56 -6.26
C ILE A 44 8.82 -3.28 -4.97
N ASP A 45 9.51 -2.74 -3.96
CA ASP A 45 8.88 -2.34 -2.70
C ASP A 45 7.87 -1.22 -2.91
N TRP A 46 8.13 -0.24 -3.80
CA TRP A 46 7.13 0.78 -4.13
C TRP A 46 5.84 0.17 -4.69
N LEU A 47 5.96 -0.77 -5.62
CA LEU A 47 4.80 -1.42 -6.25
C LEU A 47 4.00 -2.23 -5.23
N LYS A 48 4.67 -2.98 -4.37
CA LYS A 48 4.02 -3.75 -3.30
C LYS A 48 3.35 -2.85 -2.29
N THR A 49 4.00 -1.76 -1.87
CA THR A 49 3.41 -0.76 -0.97
C THR A 49 2.18 -0.14 -1.59
N ALA A 50 2.22 0.29 -2.85
CA ALA A 50 1.06 0.86 -3.54
C ALA A 50 -0.14 -0.10 -3.52
N LEU A 51 0.09 -1.39 -3.81
CA LEU A 51 -0.96 -2.43 -3.78
C LEU A 51 -1.45 -2.75 -2.36
N HIS A 52 -0.56 -2.72 -1.37
CA HIS A 52 -0.88 -2.92 0.04
C HIS A 52 -1.82 -1.82 0.54
N GLU A 53 -1.44 -0.57 0.33
CA GLU A 53 -2.24 0.59 0.74
C GLU A 53 -3.58 0.69 -0.02
N ALA A 54 -3.62 0.30 -1.29
CA ALA A 54 -4.87 0.19 -2.03
C ALA A 54 -5.79 -0.91 -1.44
N SER A 55 -5.23 -2.03 -0.96
CA SER A 55 -6.01 -3.07 -0.30
C SER A 55 -6.64 -2.58 1.01
N HIS A 56 -5.94 -1.73 1.75
CA HIS A 56 -6.51 -1.05 2.92
C HIS A 56 -7.72 -0.19 2.52
N TYR A 57 -7.62 0.62 1.47
CA TYR A 57 -8.75 1.43 0.99
C TYR A 57 -10.00 0.59 0.66
N GLU A 58 -9.82 -0.59 0.07
CA GLU A 58 -10.94 -1.46 -0.31
C GLU A 58 -11.59 -2.20 0.88
N ASN A 59 -10.79 -2.57 1.89
CA ASN A 59 -11.18 -3.60 2.85
C ASN A 59 -11.19 -3.14 4.31
N ASP A 60 -10.52 -2.04 4.63
CA ASP A 60 -10.50 -1.52 5.98
C ASP A 60 -11.89 -1.01 6.36
N SER A 61 -12.44 -1.65 7.38
CA SER A 61 -13.72 -1.28 7.95
C SER A 61 -13.59 -1.27 9.47
N GLY A 62 -14.08 -0.21 10.11
CA GLY A 62 -14.02 -0.03 11.56
C GLY A 62 -12.89 0.85 12.06
N ASN A 63 -12.64 0.82 13.37
CA ASN A 63 -11.64 1.66 14.02
C ASN A 63 -10.29 0.94 14.11
N LEU A 64 -9.41 1.22 13.15
CA LEU A 64 -8.09 0.59 13.04
C LEU A 64 -6.95 1.42 13.67
N THR A 65 -7.28 2.41 14.51
CA THR A 65 -6.28 3.35 15.05
C THR A 65 -5.30 2.73 16.05
N ASN A 66 -5.55 1.51 16.53
CA ASN A 66 -4.66 0.82 17.48
C ASN A 66 -4.08 -0.45 16.86
N ALA A 67 -2.82 -0.34 16.43
CA ALA A 67 -2.05 -1.41 15.77
C ALA A 67 -1.92 -2.72 16.57
N ARG A 68 -2.24 -2.73 17.88
CA ARG A 68 -2.21 -3.95 18.71
C ARG A 68 -3.55 -4.68 18.76
N LEU A 69 -4.61 -4.12 18.19
CA LEU A 69 -5.89 -4.82 18.09
C LEU A 69 -5.78 -5.95 17.08
N VAL A 70 -6.37 -7.09 17.41
CA VAL A 70 -6.38 -8.28 16.54
C VAL A 70 -7.00 -7.97 15.17
N GLU A 71 -7.96 -7.07 15.12
CA GLU A 71 -8.60 -6.61 13.88
C GLU A 71 -7.60 -5.90 12.96
N VAL A 72 -6.78 -5.01 13.50
CA VAL A 72 -5.72 -4.33 12.73
C VAL A 72 -4.68 -5.32 12.24
N LEU A 73 -4.22 -6.23 13.10
CA LEU A 73 -3.27 -7.27 12.69
C LEU A 73 -3.82 -8.17 11.57
N ARG A 74 -5.13 -8.43 11.56
CA ARG A 74 -5.80 -9.17 10.48
C ARG A 74 -5.89 -8.36 9.20
N ALA A 75 -6.17 -7.07 9.29
CA ALA A 75 -6.22 -6.16 8.14
C ALA A 75 -4.84 -6.05 7.47
N GLU A 76 -3.80 -5.72 8.24
CA GLU A 76 -2.40 -5.66 7.76
C GLU A 76 -1.96 -6.98 7.12
N GLY A 77 -2.21 -8.12 7.79
CA GLY A 77 -1.88 -9.42 7.23
C GLY A 77 -2.74 -9.84 6.03
N TYR A 78 -3.90 -9.22 5.82
CA TYR A 78 -4.69 -9.39 4.60
C TYR A 78 -4.12 -8.55 3.46
N ALA A 79 -3.85 -7.27 3.72
CA ALA A 79 -3.27 -6.33 2.76
C ALA A 79 -1.92 -6.84 2.23
N ASP A 80 -1.05 -7.37 3.10
CA ASP A 80 0.25 -7.94 2.70
C ASP A 80 0.08 -9.16 1.78
N ARG A 81 -0.90 -10.03 2.04
CA ARG A 81 -1.18 -11.18 1.17
C ARG A 81 -1.79 -10.76 -0.16
N GLN A 82 -2.66 -9.73 -0.18
CA GLN A 82 -3.21 -9.22 -1.43
C GLN A 82 -2.16 -8.48 -2.25
N SER A 83 -1.27 -7.71 -1.62
CA SER A 83 -0.21 -6.99 -2.34
C SER A 83 0.70 -7.95 -3.10
N ILE A 84 1.15 -9.03 -2.45
CA ILE A 84 1.97 -10.09 -3.07
C ILE A 84 1.20 -10.78 -4.20
N ARG A 85 -0.08 -11.11 -3.97
CA ARG A 85 -0.91 -11.78 -4.97
C ARG A 85 -1.13 -10.91 -6.20
N SER A 86 -1.53 -9.66 -6.01
CA SER A 86 -1.77 -8.69 -7.07
C SER A 86 -0.49 -8.38 -7.84
N PHE A 87 0.63 -8.24 -7.14
CA PHE A 87 1.95 -8.05 -7.77
C PHE A 87 2.28 -9.21 -8.73
N ASN A 88 2.16 -10.45 -8.27
CA ASN A 88 2.44 -11.63 -9.11
C ASN A 88 1.48 -11.76 -10.30
N ILE A 89 0.23 -11.31 -10.17
CA ILE A 89 -0.73 -11.32 -11.28
C ILE A 89 -0.38 -10.26 -12.33
N MET A 90 0.10 -9.09 -11.90
CA MET A 90 0.36 -7.94 -12.77
C MET A 90 1.75 -7.95 -13.40
N PHE A 91 2.75 -8.44 -12.67
CA PHE A 91 4.18 -8.26 -12.98
C PHE A 91 5.01 -9.55 -12.88
N GLY A 92 4.41 -10.66 -12.43
CA GLY A 92 5.09 -11.95 -12.24
C GLY A 92 5.09 -12.86 -13.47
#